data_AF-A0A918GF77-F1
#
_entry.id   AF-A0A918GF77-F1
#
_cell.length_a   1.000
_cell.length_b   1.000
_cell.length_c   1.000
_cell.angle_alpha   90.00
_cell.angle_beta   90.00
_cell.angle_gamma   90.00
#
_symmetry.space_group_name_H-M   'P 1'
#
loop_
_entity.id
_entity.type
_entity.pdbx_description
1 polymer ?
#
loop_
_entity_poly.entity_id
_entity_poly.type
_entity_poly.pdbx_seq_one_letter_code
_entity_poly.pdbx_strand_id
1 'polypeptide(L)'
;MTLMSTTDRTLTAHPGSTEAAAVPRARFTPPPRPNVVRPRPGLRLAASIDRVLADPTADVAVAELTAGLAWTAALGETCLLTGAVADVRRGIAALRAGKPVLAVASLEAARADLPIL
;
A
#
# COMPACT_ATOMS: atom_id res chain seq x y z
N MET A 1 -53.09 -26.76 -61.80
CA MET A 1 -52.26 -26.55 -60.60
C MET A 1 -53.19 -26.57 -59.40
N THR A 2 -53.21 -27.70 -58.70
CA THR A 2 -54.06 -27.98 -57.54
C THR A 2 -53.30 -27.59 -56.28
N LEU A 3 -53.85 -26.73 -55.43
CA LEU A 3 -53.35 -26.52 -54.08
C LEU A 3 -54.50 -26.75 -53.09
N MET A 4 -54.35 -27.84 -52.34
CA MET A 4 -55.17 -28.26 -51.21
C MET A 4 -55.20 -27.17 -50.13
N SER A 5 -56.40 -26.74 -49.75
CA SER A 5 -56.62 -25.92 -48.56
C SER A 5 -56.50 -26.78 -47.31
N THR A 6 -55.41 -26.58 -46.59
CA THR A 6 -55.17 -27.12 -45.24
C THR A 6 -56.13 -26.46 -44.26
N THR A 7 -56.98 -27.26 -43.62
CA THR A 7 -57.65 -26.89 -42.37
C THR A 7 -56.95 -27.67 -41.27
N ASP A 8 -56.28 -26.99 -40.33
CA ASP A 8 -56.05 -27.60 -39.02
C ASP A 8 -56.01 -26.56 -37.90
N ARG A 9 -56.87 -26.85 -36.93
CA ARG A 9 -56.88 -26.52 -35.50
C ARG A 9 -56.45 -25.14 -35.00
N THR A 10 -57.49 -24.46 -34.53
CA THR A 10 -57.58 -23.66 -33.31
C THR A 10 -56.71 -24.21 -32.16
N LEU A 11 -55.73 -23.43 -31.71
CA LEU A 11 -55.01 -23.65 -30.45
C LEU A 11 -55.64 -22.76 -29.38
N THR A 12 -56.39 -23.38 -28.46
CA THR A 12 -56.99 -22.73 -27.30
C THR A 12 -55.89 -22.31 -26.33
N ALA A 13 -55.79 -21.02 -26.02
CA ALA A 13 -54.85 -20.48 -25.03
C ALA A 13 -55.25 -20.92 -23.62
N HIS A 14 -54.31 -21.50 -22.87
CA HIS A 14 -54.44 -21.71 -21.43
C HIS A 14 -53.94 -20.47 -20.66
N PRO A 15 -54.77 -19.83 -19.80
CA PRO A 15 -54.28 -18.87 -18.84
C PRO A 15 -53.89 -19.61 -17.56
N GLY A 16 -52.60 -19.94 -17.45
CA GLY A 16 -52.01 -20.53 -16.26
C GLY A 16 -50.70 -19.83 -15.94
N SER A 17 -50.72 -18.49 -15.88
CA SER A 17 -49.58 -17.71 -15.38
C SER A 17 -49.42 -17.98 -13.90
N THR A 18 -48.53 -18.90 -13.55
CA THR A 18 -47.97 -18.98 -12.20
C THR A 18 -47.06 -17.78 -12.04
N GLU A 19 -47.63 -16.70 -11.50
CA GLU A 19 -46.91 -15.50 -11.11
C GLU A 19 -45.95 -15.89 -9.99
N ALA A 20 -44.72 -16.24 -10.38
CA ALA A 20 -43.64 -16.51 -9.46
C ALA A 20 -43.36 -15.21 -8.69
N ALA A 21 -43.83 -15.14 -7.44
CA ALA A 21 -43.55 -14.06 -6.53
C ALA A 21 -42.04 -13.78 -6.52
N ALA A 22 -41.65 -12.64 -7.10
CA ALA A 22 -40.27 -12.21 -7.13
C ALA A 22 -39.83 -11.89 -5.70
N VAL A 23 -39.12 -12.83 -5.07
CA VAL A 23 -38.46 -12.59 -3.78
C VAL A 23 -37.51 -11.40 -3.94
N PRO A 24 -37.68 -10.29 -3.20
CA PRO A 24 -36.79 -9.15 -3.32
C PRO A 24 -35.39 -9.58 -2.86
N ARG A 25 -34.47 -9.71 -3.82
CA ARG A 25 -33.07 -9.96 -3.53
C ARG A 25 -32.53 -8.74 -2.80
N ALA A 26 -32.18 -8.91 -1.52
CA ALA A 26 -31.45 -7.90 -0.77
C ALA A 26 -30.22 -7.49 -1.58
N ARG A 27 -30.09 -6.19 -1.86
CA ARG A 27 -28.91 -5.66 -2.54
C ARG A 27 -27.73 -5.89 -1.60
N PHE A 28 -26.75 -6.67 -2.04
CA PHE A 28 -25.49 -6.81 -1.33
C PHE A 28 -24.78 -5.46 -1.37
N THR A 29 -24.73 -4.78 -0.23
CA THR A 29 -23.87 -3.61 -0.05
C THR A 29 -22.53 -4.11 0.48
N PRO A 30 -21.44 -4.09 -0.30
CA PRO A 30 -20.14 -4.49 0.22
C PRO A 30 -19.76 -3.58 1.40
N PRO A 31 -19.09 -4.13 2.43
CA PRO A 31 -18.60 -3.31 3.53
C PRO A 31 -17.67 -2.22 2.97
N PRO A 32 -17.68 -1.01 3.55
CA PRO A 32 -16.75 0.03 3.13
C PRO A 32 -15.32 -0.51 3.28
N ARG A 33 -14.54 -0.43 2.19
CA ARG A 33 -13.13 -0.81 2.26
C ARG A 33 -12.45 0.09 3.30
N PRO A 34 -11.62 -0.45 4.20
CA PRO A 34 -10.87 0.38 5.13
C PRO A 34 -10.08 1.42 4.33
N ASN A 35 -10.23 2.68 4.72
CA ASN A 35 -9.45 3.78 4.15
C ASN A 35 -8.01 3.62 4.61
N VAL A 36 -7.20 2.87 3.86
CA VAL A 36 -5.78 2.71 4.12
C VAL A 36 -5.09 4.01 3.69
N VAL A 37 -4.96 4.93 4.63
CA VAL A 37 -4.09 6.10 4.46
C VAL A 37 -2.68 5.58 4.25
N ARG A 38 -2.16 5.68 3.03
CA ARG A 38 -0.75 5.37 2.78
C ARG A 38 0.09 6.40 3.53
N PRO A 39 1.02 5.97 4.39
CA PRO A 39 1.99 6.88 4.98
C PRO A 39 2.73 7.63 3.87
N ARG A 40 3.13 8.87 4.17
CA ARG A 40 3.99 9.61 3.25
C ARG A 40 5.32 8.88 3.07
N PRO A 41 5.87 8.82 1.85
CA PRO A 41 7.15 8.18 1.61
C PRO A 41 8.24 8.70 2.54
N GLY A 42 9.01 7.79 3.15
CA GLY A 42 10.17 8.15 3.97
C GLY A 42 9.85 8.67 5.37
N LEU A 43 8.57 8.82 5.76
CA LEU A 43 8.21 9.33 7.10
C LEU A 43 8.77 8.47 8.24
N ARG A 44 8.75 7.15 8.08
CA ARG A 44 9.31 6.24 9.09
C ARG A 44 10.84 6.29 9.12
N LEU A 45 11.48 6.43 7.96
CA LEU A 45 12.92 6.56 7.88
C LEU A 45 13.40 7.86 8.54
N ALA A 46 12.69 8.97 8.30
CA ALA A 46 12.93 10.25 8.96
C ALA A 46 12.85 10.12 10.48
N ALA A 47 11.81 9.47 11.01
CA ALA A 47 11.66 9.28 12.45
C ALA A 47 12.81 8.45 13.07
N SER A 48 13.29 7.42 12.38
CA SER A 48 14.46 6.65 12.84
C SER A 48 15.75 7.48 12.78
N ILE A 49 15.93 8.31 11.75
CA ILE A 49 17.06 9.25 11.66
C ILE A 49 17.00 10.26 12.81
N ASP A 50 15.84 10.89 13.05
CA ASP A 50 15.66 11.90 14.09
C ASP A 50 15.97 11.35 15.49
N ARG A 51 15.58 10.10 15.78
CA ARG A 51 15.92 9.41 17.04
C ARG A 51 17.43 9.20 17.20
N VAL A 52 18.10 8.77 16.13
CA VAL A 52 19.56 8.54 16.19
C VAL A 52 20.35 9.84 16.19
N LEU A 53 19.88 10.90 15.55
CA LEU A 53 20.51 12.21 15.65
C LEU A 53 20.40 12.80 17.07
N ALA A 54 19.32 12.49 17.81
CA ALA A 54 19.18 12.90 19.21
C ALA A 54 20.19 12.21 20.14
N ASP A 55 20.54 10.95 19.89
CA ASP A 55 21.60 10.22 20.60
C ASP A 55 22.31 9.22 19.66
N PRO A 56 23.38 9.65 18.97
CA PRO A 56 24.09 8.81 18.01
C PRO A 56 25.00 7.77 18.68
N THR A 57 25.16 7.84 20.01
CA THR A 57 25.99 6.92 20.79
C THR A 57 25.21 5.79 21.42
N ALA A 58 23.87 5.83 21.33
CA ALA A 58 23.01 4.77 21.82
C ALA A 58 23.35 3.42 21.17
N ASP A 59 23.44 2.37 21.99
CA ASP A 59 23.72 1.00 21.55
C ASP A 59 22.72 0.49 20.50
N VAL A 60 21.50 1.04 20.50
CA VAL A 60 20.42 0.67 19.59
C VAL A 60 20.41 1.43 18.27
N ALA A 61 21.29 2.43 18.08
CA ALA A 61 21.26 3.33 16.92
C ALA A 61 21.34 2.59 15.57
N VAL A 62 22.22 1.59 15.47
CA VAL A 62 22.34 0.78 14.25
C VAL A 62 21.09 -0.06 14.00
N ALA A 63 20.50 -0.65 15.05
CA ALA A 63 19.28 -1.44 14.94
C ALA A 63 18.09 -0.58 14.52
N GLU A 64 17.97 0.62 15.09
CA GLU A 64 16.94 1.60 14.78
C GLU A 64 16.98 2.03 13.29
N LEU A 65 18.16 2.42 12.78
CA LEU A 65 18.31 2.78 11.36
C LEU A 65 18.05 1.60 10.43
N THR A 66 18.47 0.40 10.82
CA THR A 66 18.24 -0.83 10.04
C THR A 66 16.75 -1.15 9.97
N ALA A 67 16.01 -0.99 11.07
CA ALA A 67 14.56 -1.18 11.10
C ALA A 67 13.84 -0.15 10.23
N GLY A 68 14.27 1.12 10.26
CA GLY A 68 13.75 2.17 9.38
C GLY A 68 13.95 1.86 7.90
N LEU A 69 15.15 1.40 7.51
CA LEU A 69 15.45 0.97 6.15
C LEU A 69 14.62 -0.25 5.73
N ALA A 70 14.50 -1.26 6.60
CA ALA A 70 13.72 -2.46 6.31
C ALA A 70 12.25 -2.14 6.07
N TRP A 71 11.68 -1.23 6.86
CA TRP A 71 10.32 -0.75 6.65
C TRP A 71 10.17 0.00 5.32
N THR A 72 11.10 0.90 5.02
CA THR A 72 11.12 1.66 3.75
C THR A 72 11.20 0.72 2.54
N ALA A 73 12.00 -0.34 2.64
CA ALA A 73 12.10 -1.39 1.63
C ALA A 73 10.79 -2.19 1.50
N ALA A 74 10.15 -2.54 2.61
CA ALA A 74 8.88 -3.26 2.62
C ALA A 74 7.73 -2.46 1.97
N LEU A 75 7.78 -1.13 2.04
CA LEU A 75 6.84 -0.24 1.34
C LEU A 75 7.22 0.00 -0.14
N GLY A 76 8.35 -0.51 -0.61
CA GLY A 76 8.84 -0.29 -1.97
C GLY A 76 9.33 1.15 -2.22
N GLU A 77 9.60 1.91 -1.17
CA GLU A 77 9.94 3.34 -1.26
C GLU A 77 11.43 3.58 -1.56
N THR A 78 12.27 2.54 -1.49
CA THR A 78 13.73 2.67 -1.66
C THR A 78 14.14 3.20 -3.03
N CYS A 79 13.33 2.99 -4.08
CA CYS A 79 13.58 3.55 -5.41
C CYS A 79 13.29 5.05 -5.51
N LEU A 80 12.44 5.59 -4.63
CA LEU A 80 12.11 7.01 -4.56
C LEU A 80 13.09 7.79 -3.68
N LEU A 81 13.74 7.09 -2.74
CA LEU A 81 14.57 7.67 -1.69
C LEU A 81 16.04 7.26 -1.83
N THR A 82 16.54 7.05 -3.05
CA THR A 82 17.86 6.45 -3.31
C THR A 82 19.01 7.20 -2.65
N GLY A 83 19.02 8.54 -2.72
CA GLY A 83 20.01 9.39 -2.04
C GLY A 83 19.99 9.21 -0.53
N ALA A 84 18.84 9.47 0.10
CA ALA A 84 18.66 9.29 1.54
C ALA A 84 18.99 7.87 2.02
N VAL A 85 18.62 6.83 1.26
CA VAL A 85 18.95 5.42 1.59
C VAL A 85 20.47 5.18 1.53
N ALA A 86 21.16 5.75 0.55
CA ALA A 86 22.62 5.64 0.46
C ALA A 86 23.30 6.35 1.65
N ASP A 87 22.81 7.51 2.04
CA ASP A 87 23.34 8.26 3.18
C ASP A 87 23.07 7.59 4.53
N VAL A 88 21.89 7.00 4.74
CA VAL A 88 21.63 6.19 5.94
C VAL A 88 22.57 4.98 5.98
N ARG A 89 22.83 4.32 4.84
CA ARG A 89 23.79 3.20 4.78
C ARG A 89 25.21 3.65 5.13
N ARG A 90 25.64 4.84 4.68
CA ARG A 90 26.91 5.46 5.09
C ARG A 90 26.94 5.72 6.60
N GLY A 91 25.85 6.29 7.14
CA GLY A 91 25.70 6.54 8.56
C GLY A 91 25.83 5.26 9.40
N ILE A 92 25.13 4.19 9.01
CA ILE A 92 25.23 2.87 9.67
C ILE A 92 26.66 2.33 9.63
N ALA A 93 27.35 2.43 8.49
CA ALA A 93 28.74 1.97 8.38
C ALA A 93 29.68 2.78 9.29
N ALA A 94 29.47 4.09 9.40
CA ALA A 94 30.24 4.95 10.30
C ALA A 94 29.99 4.64 11.78
N LEU A 95 28.74 4.40 12.19
CA LEU A 95 28.41 3.97 13.56
C LEU A 95 29.10 2.65 13.91
N ARG A 96 29.03 1.65 13.02
CA ARG A 96 29.72 0.36 13.20
C ARG A 96 31.24 0.51 13.30
N ALA A 97 31.81 1.52 12.64
CA ALA A 97 33.23 1.82 12.69
C ALA A 97 33.65 2.70 13.88
N GLY A 98 32.72 3.05 14.79
CA GLY A 98 33.00 3.94 15.92
C GLY A 98 33.30 5.38 15.49
N LYS A 99 32.72 5.84 14.37
CA LYS A 99 32.94 7.19 13.81
C LYS A 99 31.66 8.04 13.90
N PRO A 100 31.24 8.47 15.10
CA PRO A 100 29.95 9.13 15.31
C PRO A 100 29.84 10.46 14.54
N VAL A 101 30.92 11.22 14.38
CA VAL A 101 30.91 12.49 13.62
C VAL A 101 30.56 12.25 12.15
N LEU A 102 31.15 11.23 11.51
CA LEU A 102 30.84 10.87 10.13
C LEU A 102 29.42 10.31 10.00
N ALA A 103 28.96 9.59 11.03
CA ALA A 103 27.60 9.09 11.07
C ALA A 103 26.59 10.22 11.08
N VAL A 104 26.74 11.19 11.99
CA VAL A 104 25.87 12.36 12.10
C VAL A 104 25.84 13.14 10.78
N ALA A 105 27.00 13.44 10.18
CA ALA A 105 27.04 14.16 8.90
C ALA A 105 26.29 13.43 7.78
N SER A 106 26.42 12.10 7.71
CA SER A 106 25.68 11.29 6.72
C SER A 106 24.17 11.28 7.02
N LEU A 107 23.78 11.21 8.30
CA LEU A 107 22.38 11.17 8.71
C LEU A 107 21.68 12.52 8.52
N GLU A 108 22.37 13.64 8.72
CA GLU A 108 21.86 14.98 8.40
C GLU A 108 21.65 15.15 6.90
N ALA A 109 22.59 14.69 6.07
CA ALA A 109 22.42 14.66 4.62
C ALA A 109 21.20 13.84 4.20
N ALA A 110 21.06 12.62 4.74
CA ALA A 110 19.87 11.80 4.51
C ALA A 110 18.59 12.53 4.93
N ARG A 111 18.62 13.25 6.07
CA ARG A 111 17.45 13.92 6.61
C ARG A 111 16.99 15.10 5.76
N ALA A 112 17.93 15.81 5.16
CA ALA A 112 17.67 16.93 4.25
C ALA A 112 17.06 16.46 2.93
N ASP A 113 17.42 15.27 2.46
CA ASP A 113 16.93 14.69 1.20
C ASP A 113 15.54 14.04 1.30
N LEU A 114 15.01 13.84 2.52
CA LEU A 114 13.71 13.20 2.69
C LEU A 114 12.56 14.19 2.41
N PRO A 115 11.57 13.81 1.56
CA PRO A 115 10.43 14.66 1.25
C PRO A 115 9.44 14.67 2.42
N ILE A 116 9.64 15.58 3.37
CA ILE A 116 8.73 15.78 4.51
C ILE A 116 8.01 17.12 4.35
N LEU A 117 7.12 17.21 3.35
CA LEU A 117 6.18 18.31 3.15
C LEU A 117 4.76 17.76 3.06
#